data_AF-A0A963KRR3-F1
#
_entry.id   AF-A0A963KRR3-F1
#
_cell.length_a   1.000
_cell.length_b   1.000
_cell.length_c   1.000
_cell.angle_alpha   90.00
_cell.angle_beta   90.00
_cell.angle_gamma   90.00
#
_symmetry.space_group_name_H-M   'P 1'
#
loop_
_entity.id
_entity.type
_entity.pdbx_description
1 polymer ?
#
loop_
_entity_poly.entity_id
_entity_poly.type
_entity_poly.pdbx_seq_one_letter_code
_entity_poly.pdbx_strand_id
1 'polypeptide(L)' 'MQHFPVFVDLRGQRVVIAGTGETALAKLRLVLRTEACITVCGADPHPLI' A
#
# COMPACT_ATOMS: atom_id res chain seq x y z
N MET A 1 -23.63 10.53 -2.57
CA MET A 1 -22.21 10.46 -2.18
C MET A 1 -22.14 10.24 -0.67
N GLN A 2 -21.95 8.99 -0.24
CA GLN A 2 -21.86 8.62 1.20
C GLN A 2 -20.41 8.27 1.54
N HIS A 3 -19.51 9.23 1.37
CA HIS A 3 -18.10 9.09 1.74
C HIS A 3 -17.71 10.24 2.65
N PHE A 4 -17.02 9.91 3.73
CA PHE A 4 -16.41 10.88 4.63
C PHE A 4 -14.92 10.98 4.29
N PRO A 5 -14.46 12.08 3.66
CA PRO A 5 -13.06 12.23 3.31
C PRO A 5 -12.23 12.45 4.57
N VAL A 6 -11.15 11.67 4.73
CA VAL A 6 -10.19 11.80 5.83
C VAL A 6 -8.77 11.70 5.32
N PHE A 7 -7.87 12.41 6.00
CA PHE A 7 -6.43 12.21 5.90
C PHE A 7 -5.96 11.40 7.10
N VAL A 8 -5.08 10.43 6.86
CA VAL A 8 -4.55 9.53 7.90
C VAL A 8 -3.04 9.71 7.96
N ASP A 9 -2.51 9.90 9.16
CA ASP A 9 -1.06 9.89 9.39
C ASP A 9 -0.57 8.44 9.47
N LEU A 10 0.22 8.03 8.47
CA LEU A 10 0.73 6.66 8.38
C LEU A 10 2.12 6.48 9.00
N ARG A 11 2.72 7.52 9.60
CA ARG A 11 4.06 7.41 10.20
C ARG A 11 4.07 6.36 11.31
N GLY A 12 4.94 5.36 11.15
CA GLY A 12 5.05 4.21 12.05
C GLY A 12 3.84 3.27 12.06
N GLN A 13 2.85 3.51 11.20
CA GLN A 13 1.66 2.66 11.09
C GLN A 13 1.91 1.48 10.16
N ARG A 14 1.33 0.32 10.48
CA ARG A 14 1.43 -0.87 9.64
C ARG A 14 0.42 -0.81 8.50
N VAL A 15 0.91 -1.00 7.27
CA VAL A 15 0.07 -1.08 6.07
C VAL A 15 0.36 -2.40 5.36
N VAL A 16 -0.69 -3.20 5.15
CA VAL A 16 -0.59 -4.48 4.42
C VAL A 16 -1.16 -4.30 3.03
N ILE A 17 -0.40 -4.68 2.00
CA ILE A 17 -0.85 -4.76 0.61
C ILE A 17 -0.95 -6.24 0.26
N ALA A 18 -2.17 -6.74 0.15
CA ALA A 18 -2.44 -8.10 -0.31
C ALA A 18 -2.56 -8.12 -1.83
N GLY A 19 -1.65 -8.84 -2.48
CA GLY A 19 -1.49 -8.89 -3.93
C GLY A 19 -0.12 -8.39 -4.37
N THR A 20 0.32 -8.88 -5.51
CA THR A 20 1.69 -8.73 -6.01
C THR A 20 1.76 -8.46 -7.52
N GLY A 21 0.62 -8.14 -8.15
CA GLY A 21 0.55 -7.72 -9.55
C GLY A 21 0.59 -6.20 -9.73
N GLU A 22 0.30 -5.74 -10.95
CA GLU A 22 0.33 -4.32 -11.34
C GLU A 22 -0.48 -3.39 -10.42
N THR A 23 -1.67 -3.83 -9.99
CA THR A 23 -2.50 -3.04 -9.07
C THR A 23 -1.87 -2.89 -7.69
N ALA A 24 -1.17 -3.92 -7.21
CA ALA A 24 -0.46 -3.85 -5.94
C ALA A 24 0.75 -2.93 -6.05
N LEU A 25 1.48 -2.99 -7.17
CA LEU A 25 2.58 -2.06 -7.45
C LEU A 25 2.11 -0.60 -7.48
N ALA A 26 0.97 -0.32 -8.11
CA ALA A 26 0.39 1.01 -8.13
C ALA A 26 0.04 1.53 -6.72
N LYS A 27 -0.57 0.68 -5.88
CA LYS A 27 -0.86 1.02 -4.47
C LYS A 27 0.41 1.18 -3.64
N LEU A 28 1.38 0.29 -3.81
CA LEU A 28 2.67 0.35 -3.12
C LEU A 28 3.37 1.67 -3.40
N ARG A 29 3.41 2.12 -4.67
CA ARG A 29 3.97 3.43 -5.05
C ARG A 29 3.33 4.62 -4.34
N LEU A 30 2.07 4.54 -3.95
CA LEU A 30 1.41 5.59 -3.17
C LEU A 30 1.84 5.55 -1.71
N VAL A 31 1.83 4.36 -1.10
CA VAL A 31 2.16 4.18 0.33
C VAL A 31 3.65 4.40 0.59
N LEU A 32 4.53 4.08 -0.36
CA LEU A 32 5.98 4.35 -0.29
C LEU A 32 6.33 5.84 -0.13
N ARG A 33 5.40 6.75 -0.41
CA ARG A 33 5.58 8.20 -0.18
C ARG A 33 5.34 8.61 1.28
N THR A 34 5.04 7.65 2.15
CA THR A 34 4.77 7.85 3.58
C THR A 34 5.79 7.08 4.42
N GLU A 35 5.84 7.34 5.72
CA GLU A 35 6.73 6.61 6.65
C GLU A 35 6.03 5.39 7.28
N ALA A 36 5.16 4.74 6.50
CA ALA A 36 4.47 3.54 6.93
C ALA A 36 5.42 2.34 7.03
N CYS A 37 5.13 1.42 7.95
CA CYS A 37 5.71 0.09 7.98
C CYS A 37 4.91 -0.81 7.00
N ILE A 38 5.44 -1.02 5.80
CA ILE A 38 4.72 -1.71 4.72
C ILE A 38 5.05 -3.20 4.71
N THR A 39 4.02 -4.04 4.54
CA THR A 39 4.17 -5.48 4.27
C THR A 39 3.37 -5.83 3.02
N VAL A 40 4.02 -6.47 2.04
CA VAL A 40 3.36 -6.94 0.82
C VAL A 40 3.26 -8.46 0.87
N CYS A 41 2.07 -9.00 0.58
CA CYS A 41 1.80 -10.44 0.68
C CYS A 41 1.22 -10.98 -0.64
N GLY A 42 1.81 -12.04 -1.18
CA GLY A 42 1.31 -12.76 -2.35
C GLY A 42 2.37 -13.71 -2.95
N ALA A 43 1.96 -14.50 -3.94
CA ALA A 43 2.86 -15.33 -4.74
C ALA A 43 3.28 -14.60 -6.03
N ASP A 44 4.35 -15.08 -6.68
CA ASP A 44 4.81 -14.62 -8.00
C ASP A 44 4.89 -13.08 -8.12
N PRO A 45 5.80 -12.43 -7.37
CA PRO A 45 5.85 -10.98 -7.34
C PRO A 45 6.18 -10.37 -8.68
N HIS A 46 5.43 -9.33 -9.04
CA HIS A 46 5.81 -8.45 -10.12
C HIS A 46 7.26 -7.99 -9.88
N PRO A 47 8.16 -7.97 -10.89
CA PRO A 47 9.60 -7.68 -10.70
C PRO A 47 9.99 -6.35 -10.02
N LEU A 48 9.01 -5.49 -9.71
CA LEU A 48 9.20 -4.18 -9.10
C LEU A 48 8.55 -4.08 -7.69
N ILE A 49 8.07 -5.21 -7.15
CA ILE A 49 7.61 -5.38 -5.78
C ILE A 49 8.66 -6.20 -5.04
#